data_AF-A0A4V5P8V2-F1
#
_entry.id   AF-A0A4V5P8V2-F1
#
_cell.length_a   1.000
_cell.length_b   1.000
_cell.length_c   1.000
_cell.angle_alpha   90.00
_cell.angle_beta   90.00
_cell.angle_gamma   90.00
#
_symmetry.space_group_name_H-M   'P 1'
#
loop_
_entity.id
_entity.type
_entity.pdbx_description
1 polymer ?
#
loop_
_entity_poly.entity_id
_entity_poly.type
_entity_poly.pdbx_seq_one_letter_code
_entity_poly.pdbx_strand_id
1 'polypeptide(L)'
;MPQHQDYDSFVCILVSRGGSQSVFGVDQTHSGVPLDHIRRMFMADACPSLSGKPKVFFIQNYVTSEGQLEDSSFLEVDRPSVKSAESKARQPGACMIHREADFFWSLCKADVSLLEQSSPSPSLYLKCLSQKLGKERKHSLLELHIELNSKVYDWNSRVSAKERYCVWLQHTLRKKLILSCK
;
A
#
# COMPACT_ATOMS: atom_id res chain seq x y z
N MET A 1 19.33 9.76 -5.56
CA MET A 1 18.33 10.69 -5.00
C MET A 1 18.79 11.20 -3.63
N PRO A 2 19.62 12.26 -3.56
CA PRO A 2 20.12 12.81 -2.29
C PRO A 2 19.00 13.39 -1.40
N GLN A 3 17.90 13.82 -2.00
CA GLN A 3 16.86 14.60 -1.33
C GLN A 3 16.14 13.88 -0.20
N HIS A 4 16.13 12.54 -0.11
CA HIS A 4 15.47 11.85 1.01
C HIS A 4 16.27 11.83 2.31
N GLN A 5 17.56 12.19 2.27
CA GLN A 5 18.42 12.15 3.45
C GLN A 5 17.91 13.10 4.55
N ASP A 6 17.40 14.26 4.16
CA ASP A 6 17.01 15.35 5.07
C ASP A 6 15.54 15.27 5.53
N TYR A 7 14.77 14.27 5.07
CA TYR A 7 13.36 14.08 5.47
C TYR A 7 13.18 12.86 6.36
N ASP A 8 12.17 12.89 7.23
CA ASP A 8 11.89 11.81 8.19
C ASP A 8 11.04 10.67 7.61
N SER A 9 10.35 10.91 6.50
CA SER A 9 9.42 9.94 5.90
C SER A 9 9.24 10.17 4.40
N PHE A 10 8.67 9.19 3.71
CA PHE A 10 8.24 9.29 2.33
C PHE A 10 6.76 8.91 2.21
N VAL A 11 6.00 9.67 1.42
CA VAL A 11 4.61 9.38 1.10
C VAL A 11 4.42 9.41 -0.41
N CYS A 12 3.79 8.38 -0.96
CA CYS A 12 3.39 8.29 -2.36
C CYS A 12 1.87 8.09 -2.43
N ILE A 13 1.20 8.94 -3.22
CA ILE A 13 -0.20 8.77 -3.58
C ILE A 13 -0.24 8.47 -5.07
N LEU A 14 -0.81 7.32 -5.44
CA LEU A 14 -0.89 6.87 -6.82
C LEU A 14 -2.36 6.63 -7.19
N VAL A 15 -2.83 7.29 -8.25
CA VAL A 15 -4.20 7.16 -8.75
C VAL A 15 -4.12 6.78 -10.22
N SER A 16 -4.60 5.60 -10.57
CA SER A 16 -4.45 5.06 -11.92
C SER A 16 -5.55 4.05 -12.26
N ARG A 17 -5.81 3.88 -13.55
CA ARG A 17 -6.37 2.62 -14.05
C ARG A 17 -5.32 1.52 -13.94
N GLY A 18 -5.72 0.26 -13.86
CA GLY A 18 -4.77 -0.83 -13.70
C GLY A 18 -5.40 -2.21 -13.72
N GLY A 19 -4.53 -3.21 -13.54
CA GLY A 19 -4.93 -4.59 -13.29
C GLY A 19 -4.98 -4.92 -11.80
N SER A 20 -5.14 -6.19 -11.45
CA SER A 20 -5.22 -6.62 -10.05
C SER A 20 -3.97 -6.23 -9.23
N GLN A 21 -2.77 -6.30 -9.81
CA GLN A 21 -1.50 -5.99 -9.14
C GLN A 21 -0.58 -5.08 -9.96
N SER A 22 -1.17 -4.26 -10.84
CA SER A 22 -0.43 -3.34 -11.71
C SER A 22 -1.20 -2.05 -11.94
N VAL A 23 -0.48 -1.00 -12.36
CA VAL A 23 -1.03 0.29 -12.77
C VAL A 23 -0.65 0.58 -14.23
N PHE A 24 -1.55 1.17 -15.00
CA PHE A 24 -1.35 1.47 -16.42
C PHE A 24 -0.86 2.89 -16.68
N GLY A 25 -0.97 3.80 -15.71
CA GLY A 25 -0.74 5.21 -15.96
C GLY A 25 -1.76 5.75 -16.96
N VAL A 26 -1.27 6.43 -18.00
CA VAL A 26 -2.09 6.93 -19.12
C VAL A 26 -2.07 5.99 -20.32
N ASP A 27 -1.25 4.94 -20.27
CA ASP A 27 -1.07 4.04 -21.39
C ASP A 27 -2.33 3.20 -21.59
N GLN A 28 -2.68 2.97 -22.85
CA GLN A 28 -3.80 2.09 -23.24
C GLN A 28 -3.36 0.62 -23.31
N THR A 29 -2.13 0.30 -22.90
CA THR A 29 -1.52 -1.03 -23.02
C THR A 29 -1.86 -1.90 -21.80
N HIS A 30 -2.06 -3.20 -22.03
CA HIS A 30 -2.38 -4.17 -20.96
C HIS A 30 -1.15 -4.54 -20.09
N SER A 31 0.06 -4.12 -20.47
CA SER A 31 1.29 -4.39 -19.72
C SER A 31 1.57 -3.27 -18.70
N GLY A 32 0.77 -3.21 -17.64
CA GLY A 32 0.96 -2.25 -16.56
C GLY A 32 2.27 -2.40 -15.80
N VAL A 33 2.67 -1.35 -15.08
CA VAL A 33 3.78 -1.41 -14.11
C VAL A 33 3.33 -2.21 -12.89
N PRO A 34 4.00 -3.33 -12.55
CA PRO A 34 3.64 -4.11 -11.36
C PRO A 34 3.83 -3.32 -10.08
N LEU A 35 2.88 -3.42 -9.16
CA LEU A 35 2.94 -2.77 -7.85
C LEU A 35 4.18 -3.19 -7.05
N ASP A 36 4.58 -4.45 -7.16
CA ASP A 36 5.80 -5.00 -6.56
C ASP A 36 7.08 -4.39 -7.14
N HIS A 37 7.07 -3.99 -8.41
CA HIS A 37 8.18 -3.25 -9.00
C HIS A 37 8.30 -1.87 -8.35
N ILE A 38 7.17 -1.18 -8.13
CA ILE A 38 7.13 0.11 -7.43
C ILE A 38 7.68 -0.05 -6.02
N ARG A 39 7.21 -1.04 -5.25
CA ARG A 39 7.70 -1.30 -3.88
C ARG A 39 9.23 -1.52 -3.86
N ARG A 40 9.76 -2.31 -4.79
CA ARG A 40 11.21 -2.61 -4.90
C ARG A 40 12.08 -1.37 -5.10
N MET A 41 11.61 -0.35 -5.82
CA MET A 41 12.38 0.89 -6.01
C MET A 41 12.66 1.65 -4.70
N PHE A 42 11.89 1.39 -3.63
CA PHE A 42 12.02 2.06 -2.34
C PHE A 42 12.55 1.15 -1.22
N MET A 43 12.97 -0.09 -1.54
CA MET A 43 13.63 -0.96 -0.56
C MET A 43 15.00 -0.40 -0.16
N ALA A 44 15.52 -0.79 1.00
CA ALA A 44 16.74 -0.17 1.55
C ALA A 44 18.00 -0.39 0.69
N ASP A 45 18.03 -1.45 -0.13
CA ASP A 45 19.10 -1.72 -1.11
C ASP A 45 19.01 -0.80 -2.34
N ALA A 46 17.79 -0.51 -2.83
CA ALA A 46 17.56 0.38 -3.96
C ALA A 46 17.52 1.88 -3.59
N CYS A 47 17.03 2.21 -2.38
CA CYS A 47 16.90 3.56 -1.86
C CYS A 47 17.45 3.66 -0.42
N PRO A 48 18.78 3.65 -0.23
CA PRO A 48 19.40 3.65 1.09
C PRO A 48 19.04 4.86 1.96
N SER A 49 18.76 6.01 1.34
CA SER A 49 18.39 7.25 2.04
C SER A 49 17.03 7.19 2.75
N LEU A 50 16.20 6.18 2.46
CA LEU A 50 14.95 5.85 3.17
C LEU A 50 15.08 4.64 4.10
N SER A 51 16.29 4.11 4.31
CA SER A 51 16.52 3.02 5.26
C SER A 51 16.16 3.47 6.68
N GLY A 52 15.33 2.67 7.37
CA GLY A 52 14.83 2.99 8.71
C GLY A 52 13.74 4.07 8.78
N LYS A 53 13.35 4.66 7.65
CA LYS A 53 12.32 5.71 7.55
C LYS A 53 11.00 5.12 7.04
N PRO A 54 9.83 5.54 7.55
CA PRO A 54 8.53 5.07 7.06
C PRO A 54 8.30 5.47 5.59
N LYS A 55 7.87 4.48 4.79
CA LYS A 55 7.58 4.57 3.36
C LYS A 55 6.10 4.24 3.15
N VAL A 56 5.29 5.27 2.99
CA VAL A 56 3.82 5.19 2.99
C VAL A 56 3.28 5.29 1.57
N PHE A 57 2.47 4.31 1.16
CA PHE A 57 1.84 4.27 -0.15
C PHE A 57 0.31 4.23 0.02
N PHE A 58 -0.38 5.17 -0.62
CA PHE A 58 -1.83 5.16 -0.78
C PHE A 58 -2.16 5.06 -2.27
N ILE A 59 -2.74 3.93 -2.68
CA ILE A 59 -2.95 3.62 -4.08
C ILE A 59 -4.45 3.49 -4.31
N GLN A 60 -5.00 4.29 -5.22
CA GLN A 60 -6.33 4.10 -5.78
C GLN A 60 -6.17 3.50 -7.18
N ASN A 61 -6.59 2.25 -7.34
CA ASN A 61 -6.51 1.52 -8.60
C ASN A 61 -7.92 1.26 -9.15
N TYR A 62 -8.17 1.67 -10.39
CA TYR A 62 -9.43 1.42 -11.08
C TYR A 62 -9.27 0.23 -12.03
N VAL A 63 -9.95 -0.86 -11.74
CA VAL A 63 -9.79 -2.15 -12.42
C VAL A 63 -11.09 -2.54 -13.12
N THR A 64 -11.00 -3.27 -14.23
CA THR A 64 -12.16 -3.91 -14.84
C THR A 64 -12.61 -5.06 -13.96
N SER A 65 -13.89 -5.11 -13.54
CA SER A 65 -14.45 -6.30 -12.87
C SER A 65 -14.56 -7.46 -13.87
N GLU A 66 -13.46 -8.12 -14.16
CA GLU A 66 -13.51 -9.50 -14.65
C GLU A 66 -13.75 -10.39 -13.44
N GLY A 67 -14.76 -11.27 -13.53
CA GLY A 67 -15.38 -11.99 -12.41
C GLY A 67 -14.38 -12.41 -11.33
N GLN A 68 -14.65 -11.99 -10.09
CA GLN A 68 -13.85 -12.32 -8.91
C GLN A 68 -13.53 -13.82 -8.86
N LEU A 69 -12.30 -14.19 -9.23
CA LEU A 69 -11.73 -15.47 -8.84
C LEU A 69 -10.21 -15.35 -8.77
N GLU A 70 -9.76 -14.57 -7.80
CA GLU A 70 -8.43 -14.74 -7.22
C GLU A 70 -8.67 -14.88 -5.72
N ASP A 71 -9.10 -16.08 -5.33
CA ASP A 71 -9.01 -16.56 -3.96
C ASP A 71 -7.53 -16.60 -3.59
N SER A 72 -7.04 -15.54 -2.96
CA SER A 72 -5.69 -15.52 -2.41
C SER A 72 -5.69 -16.26 -1.07
N SER A 73 -6.01 -17.55 -1.09
CA SER A 73 -5.57 -18.48 -0.06
C SER A 73 -4.15 -18.94 -0.44
N PHE A 74 -3.16 -18.10 -0.13
CA PHE A 74 -1.78 -18.59 -0.05
C PHE A 74 -1.73 -19.53 1.17
N LEU A 75 -2.03 -20.81 0.94
CA LEU A 75 -1.74 -21.87 1.90
C LEU A 75 -0.21 -22.02 1.96
N GLU A 76 0.37 -21.58 3.08
CA GLU A 76 1.77 -21.87 3.39
C GLU A 76 1.92 -23.38 3.56
N VAL A 77 2.60 -24.04 2.62
CA VAL A 77 2.99 -25.43 2.74
C VAL A 77 4.28 -25.47 3.58
N ASP A 78 4.22 -26.11 4.73
CA ASP A 78 5.39 -26.37 5.58
C ASP A 78 6.48 -27.08 4.77
N ARG A 79 7.60 -26.39 4.55
CA ARG A 79 8.78 -26.96 3.89
C ARG A 79 9.53 -27.82 4.92
N PRO A 80 9.90 -29.08 4.59
CA PRO A 80 10.71 -29.89 5.47
C PRO A 80 12.07 -29.26 5.75
N SER A 81 12.46 -29.31 7.02
CA SER A 81 13.68 -28.78 7.60
C SER A 81 14.94 -29.35 6.95
N VAL A 82 15.61 -28.54 6.14
CA VAL A 82 16.97 -28.84 5.67
C VAL A 82 17.95 -28.38 6.74
N LYS A 83 18.58 -29.33 7.43
CA LYS A 83 19.67 -29.10 8.36
C LYS A 83 20.83 -28.43 7.61
N SER A 84 21.16 -27.19 7.97
CA SER A 84 22.34 -26.50 7.47
C SER A 84 23.38 -26.39 8.58
N ALA A 85 24.59 -26.79 8.22
CA ALA A 85 25.76 -26.90 9.06
C ALA A 85 26.20 -25.57 9.68
N GLU A 86 26.91 -25.70 10.80
CA GLU A 86 27.54 -24.66 11.60
C GLU A 86 28.17 -23.55 10.75
N SER A 87 27.75 -22.30 10.98
CA SER A 87 28.49 -21.13 10.53
C SER A 87 28.86 -20.27 11.73
N LYS A 88 30.16 -20.00 11.81
CA LYS A 88 30.86 -19.28 12.89
C LYS A 88 30.15 -17.97 13.26
N ALA A 89 30.06 -17.72 14.56
CA ALA A 89 29.49 -16.51 15.16
C ALA A 89 29.98 -15.24 14.43
N ARG A 90 29.09 -14.60 13.68
CA ARG A 90 29.32 -13.25 13.20
C ARG A 90 29.18 -12.31 14.40
N GLN A 91 30.19 -11.46 14.58
CA GLN A 91 30.19 -10.34 15.51
C GLN A 91 28.84 -9.58 15.42
N PRO A 92 28.24 -9.09 16.52
CA PRO A 92 26.99 -8.31 16.47
C PRO A 92 27.22 -6.95 15.78
N GLY A 93 27.35 -6.96 14.46
CA GLY A 93 27.39 -5.77 13.63
C GLY A 93 26.01 -5.11 13.62
N ALA A 94 26.01 -3.78 13.62
CA ALA A 94 24.86 -2.86 13.63
C ALA A 94 23.53 -3.50 13.19
N CYS A 95 22.48 -3.33 14.01
CA CYS A 95 21.10 -3.79 13.76
C CYS A 95 20.73 -3.66 12.27
N MET A 96 20.82 -4.76 11.52
CA MET A 96 20.55 -4.75 10.09
C MET A 96 19.04 -4.68 9.90
N ILE A 97 18.55 -3.49 9.53
CA ILE A 97 17.15 -3.30 9.16
C ILE A 97 16.89 -4.11 7.88
N HIS A 98 15.87 -4.96 7.88
CA HIS A 98 15.50 -5.74 6.70
C HIS A 98 15.17 -4.79 5.54
N ARG A 99 15.59 -5.12 4.30
CA ARG A 99 15.44 -4.22 3.14
C ARG A 99 13.98 -3.81 2.85
N GLU A 100 13.03 -4.64 3.28
CA GLU A 100 11.59 -4.47 3.09
C GLU A 100 10.90 -3.87 4.33
N ALA A 101 11.66 -3.43 5.33
CA ALA A 101 11.11 -2.85 6.54
C ALA A 101 10.57 -1.43 6.34
N ASP A 102 9.68 -1.04 7.26
CA ASP A 102 9.13 0.31 7.36
C ASP A 102 8.25 0.73 6.17
N PHE A 103 7.59 -0.22 5.51
CA PHE A 103 6.56 0.07 4.52
C PHE A 103 5.17 0.11 5.15
N PHE A 104 4.33 1.01 4.66
CA PHE A 104 2.88 1.00 4.86
C PHE A 104 2.22 1.05 3.48
N TRP A 105 1.46 0.03 3.12
CA TRP A 105 0.94 -0.18 1.79
C TRP A 105 -0.58 -0.31 1.79
N SER A 106 -1.27 0.76 1.44
CA SER A 106 -2.73 0.81 1.33
C SER A 106 -3.16 0.85 -0.13
N LEU A 107 -3.72 -0.26 -0.61
CA LEU A 107 -4.24 -0.40 -1.97
C LEU A 107 -5.76 -0.45 -1.93
N CYS A 108 -6.41 0.52 -2.55
CA CYS A 108 -7.85 0.54 -2.78
C CYS A 108 -8.15 0.22 -4.24
N LYS A 109 -8.94 -0.81 -4.50
CA LYS A 109 -9.47 -1.16 -5.82
C LYS A 109 -10.92 -0.69 -5.95
N ALA A 110 -11.27 -0.15 -7.10
CA ALA A 110 -12.66 0.17 -7.46
C ALA A 110 -12.88 -0.14 -8.94
N ASP A 111 -14.14 -0.30 -9.35
CA ASP A 111 -14.45 -0.63 -10.74
C ASP A 111 -14.19 0.56 -11.67
N VAL A 112 -13.67 0.28 -12.88
CA VAL A 112 -13.37 1.30 -13.88
C VAL A 112 -14.61 2.08 -14.35
N SER A 113 -15.80 1.48 -14.29
CA SER A 113 -17.06 2.14 -14.66
C SER A 113 -17.35 3.39 -13.83
N LEU A 114 -16.79 3.51 -12.61
CA LEU A 114 -16.87 4.73 -11.80
C LEU A 114 -16.23 5.95 -12.48
N LEU A 115 -15.26 5.73 -13.37
CA LEU A 115 -14.59 6.78 -14.15
C LEU A 115 -15.36 7.16 -15.43
N GLU A 116 -16.31 6.33 -15.86
CA GLU A 116 -17.05 6.46 -17.12
C GLU A 116 -18.42 7.13 -16.91
N GLN A 117 -18.79 7.43 -15.67
CA GLN A 117 -20.04 8.10 -15.34
C GLN A 117 -20.07 9.54 -15.88
N SER A 118 -21.25 10.01 -16.26
CA SER A 118 -21.48 11.36 -16.79
C SER A 118 -21.04 12.48 -15.83
N SER A 119 -21.03 12.20 -14.53
CA SER A 119 -20.49 13.07 -13.49
C SER A 119 -19.56 12.27 -12.59
N PRO A 120 -18.25 12.20 -12.91
CA PRO A 120 -17.29 11.43 -12.12
C PRO A 120 -17.23 11.97 -10.69
N SER A 121 -17.46 11.10 -9.70
CA SER A 121 -17.28 11.46 -8.29
C SER A 121 -15.84 11.22 -7.83
N PRO A 122 -15.31 12.03 -6.90
CA PRO A 122 -14.01 11.75 -6.29
C PRO A 122 -14.04 10.39 -5.58
N SER A 123 -12.91 9.67 -5.59
CA SER A 123 -12.76 8.43 -4.82
C SER A 123 -13.19 8.62 -3.37
N LEU A 124 -14.15 7.82 -2.92
CA LEU A 124 -14.57 7.79 -1.51
C LEU A 124 -13.39 7.50 -0.58
N TYR A 125 -12.54 6.55 -0.99
CA TYR A 125 -11.34 6.17 -0.26
C TYR A 125 -10.40 7.37 -0.06
N LEU A 126 -10.06 8.10 -1.13
CA LEU A 126 -9.17 9.27 -1.04
C LEU A 126 -9.80 10.42 -0.27
N LYS A 127 -11.11 10.65 -0.45
CA LYS A 127 -11.86 11.67 0.30
C LYS A 127 -11.85 11.35 1.80
N CYS A 128 -12.12 10.11 2.17
CA CYS A 128 -12.10 9.65 3.55
C CYS A 128 -10.70 9.75 4.16
N LEU A 129 -9.68 9.29 3.43
CA LEU A 129 -8.29 9.38 3.84
C LEU A 129 -7.86 10.83 4.11
N SER A 130 -8.17 11.74 3.17
CA SER A 130 -7.89 13.17 3.31
C SER A 130 -8.60 13.77 4.52
N GLN A 131 -9.88 13.45 4.73
CA GLN A 131 -10.62 13.92 5.90
C GLN A 131 -10.01 13.44 7.21
N LYS A 132 -9.65 12.16 7.31
CA LYS A 132 -9.05 11.56 8.51
C LYS A 132 -7.69 12.16 8.81
N LEU A 133 -6.81 12.22 7.81
CA LEU A 133 -5.50 12.88 7.93
C LEU A 133 -5.61 14.40 8.13
N GLY A 134 -6.73 15.03 7.76
CA GLY A 134 -6.95 16.46 7.98
C GLY A 134 -7.38 16.78 9.40
N LYS A 135 -8.27 15.96 10.00
CA LYS A 135 -8.93 16.24 11.28
C LYS A 135 -8.28 15.55 12.48
N GLU A 136 -7.70 14.38 12.28
CA GLU A 136 -7.36 13.44 13.35
C GLU A 136 -5.85 13.13 13.38
N ARG A 137 -5.01 14.13 13.05
CA ARG A 137 -3.54 14.03 12.89
C ARG A 137 -2.76 13.52 14.11
N LYS A 138 -3.39 13.45 15.28
CA LYS A 138 -2.79 12.96 16.52
C LYS A 138 -2.88 11.43 16.66
N HIS A 139 -3.73 10.78 15.87
CA HIS A 139 -3.89 9.33 15.87
C HIS A 139 -2.81 8.64 15.05
N SER A 140 -2.56 7.36 15.35
CA SER A 140 -1.67 6.58 14.50
C SER A 140 -2.27 6.37 13.12
N LEU A 141 -1.42 6.24 12.12
CA LEU A 141 -1.87 5.98 10.76
C LEU A 141 -2.70 4.68 10.67
N LEU A 142 -2.37 3.68 11.50
CA LEU A 142 -3.12 2.42 11.56
C LEU A 142 -4.52 2.60 12.13
N GLU A 143 -4.68 3.38 13.23
CA GLU A 143 -6.00 3.73 13.78
C GLU A 143 -6.87 4.44 12.74
N LEU A 144 -6.30 5.46 12.07
CA LEU A 144 -7.02 6.19 11.01
C LEU A 144 -7.45 5.28 9.85
N HIS A 145 -6.62 4.30 9.51
CA HIS A 145 -6.91 3.35 8.44
C HIS A 145 -8.01 2.35 8.81
N ILE A 146 -8.06 1.89 10.07
CA ILE A 146 -9.15 1.06 10.58
C ILE A 146 -10.50 1.79 10.45
N GLU A 147 -10.55 3.07 10.84
CA GLU A 147 -11.77 3.86 10.74
C GLU A 147 -12.16 4.17 9.28
N LEU A 148 -11.17 4.35 8.41
CA LEU A 148 -11.39 4.44 6.97
C LEU A 148 -11.99 3.13 6.42
N ASN A 149 -11.46 1.97 6.81
CA ASN A 149 -12.00 0.67 6.39
C ASN A 149 -13.44 0.49 6.85
N SER A 150 -13.79 0.89 8.07
CA SER A 150 -15.17 0.89 8.56
C SER A 150 -16.10 1.73 7.67
N LYS A 151 -15.69 2.95 7.31
CA LYS A 151 -16.48 3.82 6.44
C LYS A 151 -16.66 3.26 5.02
N VAL A 152 -15.61 2.65 4.47
CA VAL A 152 -15.68 1.99 3.17
C VAL A 152 -16.60 0.76 3.23
N TYR A 153 -16.56 0.00 4.31
CA TYR A 153 -17.46 -1.13 4.54
C TYR A 153 -18.92 -0.67 4.62
N ASP A 154 -19.20 0.38 5.38
CA ASP A 154 -20.53 0.98 5.50
C ASP A 154 -21.06 1.47 4.15
N TRP A 155 -20.21 2.08 3.32
CA TRP A 155 -20.56 2.46 1.95
C TRP A 155 -20.90 1.24 1.09
N ASN A 156 -20.02 0.23 1.08
CA ASN A 156 -20.16 -0.97 0.26
C ASN A 156 -21.44 -1.77 0.56
N SER A 157 -21.97 -1.66 1.78
CA SER A 157 -23.24 -2.27 2.19
C SER A 157 -24.48 -1.64 1.55
N ARG A 158 -24.35 -0.42 1.00
CA ARG A 158 -25.46 0.41 0.50
C ARG A 158 -25.49 0.54 -1.02
N VAL A 159 -24.48 0.00 -1.71
CA VAL A 159 -24.27 0.20 -3.15
C VAL A 159 -24.11 -1.12 -3.89
N SER A 160 -24.24 -1.06 -5.22
CA SER A 160 -24.03 -2.20 -6.09
C SER A 160 -22.55 -2.62 -6.13
N ALA A 161 -22.26 -3.84 -6.60
CA ALA A 161 -20.89 -4.35 -6.66
C ALA A 161 -19.92 -3.44 -7.47
N LYS A 162 -20.41 -2.78 -8.53
CA LYS A 162 -19.61 -1.87 -9.37
C LYS A 162 -19.25 -0.56 -8.67
N GLU A 163 -19.93 -0.21 -7.60
CA GLU A 163 -19.70 1.03 -6.85
C GLU A 163 -18.90 0.80 -5.56
N ARG A 164 -18.50 -0.44 -5.31
CA ARG A 164 -17.73 -0.82 -4.12
C ARG A 164 -16.26 -0.45 -4.25
N TYR A 165 -15.68 -0.17 -3.10
CA TYR A 165 -14.24 0.05 -2.92
C TYR A 165 -13.68 -1.10 -2.07
N CYS A 166 -12.68 -1.81 -2.57
CA CYS A 166 -11.98 -2.87 -1.83
C CYS A 166 -10.64 -2.34 -1.33
N VAL A 167 -10.50 -2.18 -0.01
CA VAL A 167 -9.26 -1.69 0.60
C VAL A 167 -8.47 -2.86 1.15
N TRP A 168 -7.20 -2.94 0.75
CA TRP A 168 -6.23 -3.91 1.24
C TRP A 168 -5.04 -3.18 1.86
N LEU A 169 -4.68 -3.60 3.07
CA LEU A 169 -3.57 -3.03 3.83
C LEU A 169 -2.51 -4.11 4.10
N GLN A 170 -1.25 -3.79 3.80
CA GLN A 170 -0.08 -4.56 4.24
C GLN A 170 0.96 -3.60 4.81
N HIS A 171 1.67 -3.97 5.86
CA HIS A 171 2.76 -3.14 6.37
C HIS A 171 3.89 -3.93 7.03
N THR A 172 5.07 -3.33 7.06
CA THR A 172 6.27 -3.79 7.77
C THR A 172 6.81 -2.71 8.73
N LEU A 173 5.93 -1.78 9.13
CA LEU A 173 6.23 -0.78 10.15
C LEU A 173 6.71 -1.43 11.46
N ARG A 174 7.81 -0.91 12.00
CA ARG A 174 8.41 -1.40 13.27
C ARG A 174 8.14 -0.48 14.46
N LYS A 175 7.50 0.67 14.21
CA LYS A 175 7.19 1.71 15.21
C LYS A 175 5.81 2.28 14.96
N LYS A 176 5.20 2.89 15.98
CA LYS A 176 3.97 3.68 15.85
C LYS A 176 4.25 4.86 14.91
N LEU A 177 3.46 4.98 13.83
CA LEU A 177 3.57 6.05 12.85
C LEU A 177 2.43 7.05 13.04
N ILE A 178 2.76 8.33 13.26
CA ILE A 178 1.81 9.44 13.39
C ILE A 178 2.24 10.53 12.40
N LEU A 179 1.34 10.94 11.50
CA LEU A 179 1.60 11.97 10.49
C LEU A 179 1.07 13.33 11.00
N SER A 180 1.85 13.98 11.86
CA SER A 180 1.49 15.28 12.47
C SER A 180 2.43 16.40 12.01
N CYS A 181 1.92 17.63 11.95
CA CYS A 181 2.72 18.84 11.80
C CYS A 181 3.02 19.40 13.20
N LYS A 182 4.17 20.05 13.36
CA LYS A 182 4.42 20.92 14.53
C LYS A 182 3.53 22.15 14.47
#